data_AF-A0A8S0TH64-F1
#
_entry.id   AF-A0A8S0TH64-F1
#
_cell.length_a   1.000
_cell.length_b   1.000
_cell.length_c   1.000
_cell.angle_alpha   90.00
_cell.angle_beta   90.00
_cell.angle_gamma   90.00
#
_symmetry.space_group_name_H-M   'P 1'
#
loop_
_entity.id
_entity.type
_entity.pdbx_description
1 polymer ?
#
loop_
_entity_poly.entity_id
_entity_poly.type
_entity_poly.pdbx_seq_one_letter_code
_entity_poly.pdbx_strand_id
1 'polypeptide(L)'
;MLSHSSSRFHSLNHHPRHPNPAIYSCSLSLPFRISHSTLKFGAIDFKMSSTNSTVSCNGNSNSNVDIQTMDLGFNHLDLDRFVDVGNKLADAAGEVIRKYFRKSFDILDKEDLSPVTIADQAAEESMVKILEENFPSHAIFGEESGWRCKENFTDYVWVLDPIDGTKSFITGKPLFGTLIALLHKGRPILGIIDQPVLRERWIGISGRRTTLNGQEISTRSCPQLSKAYLYTTSPHLFSGDAEVAFARVRNKVKVPLYGCDCYAYALLASGYVDLVIESGLKPYDFLSLIPVIEGSGGVITDWRGHQLHWEASSNSDVASFNVVAAGDKRVYQDALDNLQWY
;
A
#
# COMPACT_ATOMS: atom_id res chain seq x y z
N MET A 1 40.35 -41.44 20.86
CA MET A 1 41.68 -41.13 20.31
C MET A 1 41.53 -40.82 18.84
N LEU A 2 42.14 -39.70 18.44
CA LEU A 2 42.03 -38.99 17.16
C LEU A 2 42.53 -39.81 15.96
N SER A 3 41.90 -39.63 14.80
CA SER A 3 42.66 -39.38 13.56
C SER A 3 41.85 -38.47 12.63
N HIS A 4 42.40 -37.28 12.39
CA HIS A 4 41.92 -36.29 11.43
C HIS A 4 42.49 -36.58 10.05
N SER A 5 41.67 -36.52 8.99
CA SER A 5 42.14 -36.32 7.62
C SER A 5 41.76 -34.90 7.17
N SER A 6 42.79 -34.06 7.04
CA SER A 6 42.71 -32.72 6.48
C SER A 6 43.00 -32.80 4.98
N SER A 7 42.03 -32.44 4.14
CA SER A 7 42.26 -32.17 2.72
C SER A 7 42.35 -30.65 2.51
N ARG A 8 43.57 -30.18 2.23
CA ARG A 8 43.85 -28.83 1.73
C ARG A 8 43.44 -28.76 0.26
N PHE A 9 42.59 -27.80 -0.10
CA PHE A 9 42.43 -27.38 -1.49
C PHE A 9 43.11 -26.03 -1.71
N HIS A 10 43.93 -26.00 -2.77
CA HIS A 10 44.75 -24.87 -3.19
C HIS A 10 43.91 -23.71 -3.74
N SER A 11 44.32 -22.50 -3.32
CA SER A 11 43.99 -21.23 -3.95
C SER A 11 44.60 -21.17 -5.36
N LEU A 12 43.77 -20.87 -6.36
CA LEU A 12 44.20 -20.50 -7.70
C LEU A 12 43.61 -19.11 -8.03
N ASN A 13 44.42 -18.10 -7.80
CA ASN A 13 44.26 -16.75 -8.34
C ASN A 13 44.59 -16.77 -9.83
N HIS A 14 43.61 -16.51 -10.71
CA HIS A 14 43.88 -16.04 -12.05
C HIS A 14 42.85 -14.98 -12.49
N HIS A 15 43.31 -13.73 -12.45
CA HIS A 15 42.70 -12.59 -13.16
C HIS A 15 43.13 -12.61 -14.63
N PRO A 16 42.19 -12.49 -15.59
CA PRO A 16 42.50 -11.98 -16.93
C PRO A 16 42.29 -10.46 -16.97
N ARG A 17 43.34 -9.73 -17.35
CA ARG A 17 43.29 -8.29 -17.66
C ARG A 17 42.55 -8.09 -18.99
N HIS A 18 41.45 -7.34 -18.98
CA HIS A 18 40.83 -6.82 -20.20
C HIS A 18 41.31 -5.39 -20.49
N PRO A 19 41.61 -5.05 -21.77
CA PRO A 19 42.04 -3.72 -22.16
C PRO A 19 40.84 -2.75 -22.28
N ASN A 20 41.13 -1.50 -21.89
CA ASN A 20 40.24 -0.35 -21.78
C ASN A 20 39.82 0.20 -23.18
N PRO A 21 38.53 0.44 -23.48
CA PRO A 21 38.13 1.20 -24.66
C PRO A 21 38.03 2.70 -24.37
N ALA A 22 38.54 3.49 -25.31
CA ALA A 22 38.68 4.94 -25.25
C ALA A 22 37.35 5.68 -25.05
N ILE A 23 37.38 6.66 -24.15
CA ILE A 23 36.31 7.65 -23.95
C ILE A 23 36.45 8.73 -25.03
N TYR A 24 35.47 8.81 -25.93
CA TYR A 24 35.28 9.97 -26.79
C TYR A 24 34.47 11.02 -26.01
N SER A 25 35.12 12.12 -25.63
CA SER A 25 34.47 13.31 -25.09
C SER A 25 33.91 14.16 -26.23
N CYS A 26 32.58 14.20 -26.36
CA CYS A 26 31.90 15.12 -27.25
C CYS A 26 31.47 16.35 -26.45
N SER A 27 32.22 17.45 -26.58
CA SER A 27 31.93 18.74 -25.96
C SER A 27 30.95 19.53 -26.83
N LEU A 28 29.65 19.50 -26.50
CA LEU A 28 28.69 20.49 -27.00
C LEU A 28 28.73 21.73 -26.12
N SER A 29 29.21 22.84 -26.69
CA SER A 29 29.08 24.19 -26.14
C SER A 29 27.81 24.82 -26.68
N LEU A 30 26.87 25.15 -25.80
CA LEU A 30 25.69 25.98 -26.11
C LEU A 30 25.85 27.34 -25.41
N PRO A 31 25.64 28.46 -26.11
CA PRO A 31 25.81 29.78 -25.53
C PRO A 31 24.61 30.13 -24.63
N PHE A 32 24.93 30.50 -23.39
CA PHE A 32 24.07 31.18 -22.44
C PHE A 32 23.62 32.54 -23.01
N ARG A 33 22.31 32.79 -23.05
CA ARG A 33 21.74 34.14 -23.21
C ARG A 33 20.76 34.38 -22.06
N ILE A 34 21.15 35.27 -21.15
CA ILE A 34 20.28 35.81 -20.10
C ILE A 34 19.55 37.00 -20.70
N SER A 35 18.22 36.92 -20.81
CA SER A 35 17.37 38.10 -21.04
C SER A 35 16.62 38.42 -19.76
N HIS A 36 16.94 39.56 -19.14
CA HIS A 36 16.12 40.15 -18.09
C HIS A 36 14.87 40.77 -18.72
N SER A 37 13.69 40.25 -18.39
CA SER A 37 12.43 40.94 -18.61
C SER A 37 11.70 41.05 -17.26
N THR A 38 11.75 42.26 -16.71
CA THR A 38 10.97 42.71 -15.56
C THR A 38 9.50 42.77 -15.97
N LEU A 39 8.64 41.92 -15.39
CA LEU A 39 7.19 42.06 -15.50
C LEU A 39 6.61 42.33 -14.11
N LYS A 40 5.96 43.49 -14.02
CA LYS A 40 5.33 44.07 -12.84
C LYS A 40 4.11 43.25 -12.43
N PHE A 41 3.95 43.08 -11.12
CA PHE A 41 2.71 42.67 -10.47
C PHE A 41 1.60 43.69 -10.73
N GLY A 42 0.46 43.21 -11.25
CA GLY A 42 -0.80 43.94 -11.30
C GLY A 42 -1.81 43.23 -10.39
N ALA A 43 -2.25 43.93 -9.36
CA ALA A 43 -3.33 43.50 -8.48
C ALA A 43 -4.64 43.36 -9.28
N ILE A 44 -5.38 42.27 -9.06
CA ILE A 44 -6.76 42.13 -9.54
C ILE A 44 -7.65 42.03 -8.31
N ASP A 45 -8.42 43.09 -8.10
CA ASP A 45 -9.50 43.18 -7.12
C ASP A 45 -10.64 42.24 -7.53
N PHE A 46 -11.03 41.32 -6.64
CA PHE A 46 -12.26 40.55 -6.79
C PHE A 46 -13.44 41.35 -6.26
N LYS A 47 -14.29 41.84 -7.17
CA LYS A 47 -15.56 42.49 -6.86
C LYS A 47 -16.67 41.43 -6.87
N MET A 48 -17.16 41.06 -5.68
CA MET A 48 -18.37 40.25 -5.53
C MET A 48 -19.59 41.04 -6.03
N SER A 49 -20.33 40.45 -6.97
CA SER A 49 -21.64 40.94 -7.43
C SER A 49 -22.60 39.77 -7.40
N SER A 50 -23.55 39.81 -6.46
CA SER A 50 -24.67 38.89 -6.37
C SER A 50 -25.71 39.21 -7.45
N THR A 51 -25.95 38.27 -8.37
CA THR A 51 -27.08 38.32 -9.28
C THR A 51 -27.91 37.05 -9.14
N ASN A 52 -29.04 37.18 -8.45
CA ASN A 52 -30.12 36.19 -8.46
C ASN A 52 -30.63 36.03 -9.89
N SER A 53 -30.43 34.85 -10.46
CA SER A 53 -31.01 34.45 -11.75
C SER A 53 -32.08 33.41 -11.48
N THR A 54 -33.34 33.83 -11.50
CA THR A 54 -34.52 32.95 -11.53
C THR A 54 -34.55 32.26 -12.88
N VAL A 55 -34.28 30.96 -12.91
CA VAL A 55 -34.50 30.10 -14.09
C VAL A 55 -35.84 29.40 -13.93
N SER A 56 -36.80 29.79 -14.76
CA SER A 56 -38.02 29.02 -15.02
C SER A 56 -37.72 28.01 -16.12
N CYS A 57 -37.88 26.72 -15.83
CA CYS A 57 -37.87 25.66 -16.84
C CYS A 57 -39.13 24.80 -16.70
N ASN A 58 -39.99 24.91 -17.71
CA ASN A 58 -41.04 23.95 -18.03
C ASN A 58 -40.43 22.57 -18.29
N GLY A 59 -41.11 21.53 -17.84
CA GLY A 59 -40.63 20.16 -17.86
C GLY A 59 -40.38 19.59 -19.25
N ASN A 60 -39.40 18.69 -19.32
CA ASN A 60 -39.60 17.42 -20.00
C ASN A 60 -38.70 16.35 -19.38
N SER A 61 -39.28 15.17 -19.20
CA SER A 61 -38.71 13.98 -18.60
C SER A 61 -37.40 13.54 -19.26
N ASN A 62 -36.35 13.34 -18.45
CA ASN A 62 -35.37 12.27 -18.64
C ASN A 62 -34.71 11.95 -17.31
N SER A 63 -34.61 10.65 -17.03
CA SER A 63 -34.15 10.04 -15.79
C SER A 63 -32.74 10.50 -15.39
N ASN A 64 -32.65 11.32 -14.36
CA ASN A 64 -31.41 11.50 -13.61
C ASN A 64 -31.25 10.32 -12.66
N VAL A 65 -30.15 9.60 -12.82
CA VAL A 65 -29.64 8.68 -11.81
C VAL A 65 -29.16 9.55 -10.66
N ASP A 66 -29.93 9.57 -9.57
CA ASP A 66 -29.52 10.17 -8.30
C ASP A 66 -28.27 9.43 -7.82
N ILE A 67 -27.10 10.05 -8.02
CA ILE A 67 -25.92 9.71 -7.23
C ILE A 67 -26.23 10.21 -5.83
N GLN A 68 -26.72 9.30 -4.97
CA GLN A 68 -26.75 9.54 -3.54
C GLN A 68 -25.32 9.84 -3.08
N THR A 69 -25.01 11.13 -2.90
CA THR A 69 -23.89 11.54 -2.05
C THR A 69 -24.16 10.96 -0.67
N MET A 70 -23.54 9.82 -0.38
CA MET A 70 -23.48 9.29 0.97
C MET A 70 -22.93 10.40 1.86
N ASP A 71 -23.68 10.77 2.90
CA ASP A 71 -23.20 11.66 3.94
C ASP A 71 -22.12 10.89 4.71
N LEU A 72 -20.86 11.10 4.30
CA LEU A 72 -19.71 10.40 4.85
C LEU A 72 -19.38 10.86 6.28
N GLY A 73 -20.03 11.92 6.78
CA GLY A 73 -19.80 12.45 8.13
C GLY A 73 -18.46 13.16 8.31
N PHE A 74 -17.79 13.52 7.21
CA PHE A 74 -16.57 14.33 7.16
C PHE A 74 -16.57 15.25 5.93
N ASN A 75 -15.87 16.39 6.01
CA ASN A 75 -15.84 17.39 4.94
C ASN A 75 -14.87 16.95 3.82
N HIS A 76 -15.27 17.05 2.55
CA HIS A 76 -14.41 16.72 1.40
C HIS A 76 -13.09 17.51 1.36
N LEU A 77 -13.05 18.72 1.95
CA LEU A 77 -11.84 19.54 2.07
C LEU A 77 -10.80 18.92 3.03
N ASP A 78 -11.22 18.10 3.99
CA ASP A 78 -10.29 17.43 4.92
C ASP A 78 -9.59 16.23 4.25
N LEU A 79 -10.23 15.58 3.28
CA LEU A 79 -9.67 14.45 2.54
C LEU A 79 -8.40 14.82 1.76
N ASP A 80 -8.40 15.96 1.08
CA ASP A 80 -7.22 16.41 0.33
C ASP A 80 -6.04 16.66 1.29
N ARG A 81 -6.31 17.26 2.45
CA ARG A 81 -5.29 17.43 3.50
C ARG A 81 -4.79 16.10 4.05
N PHE A 82 -5.66 15.12 4.27
CA PHE A 82 -5.23 13.77 4.70
C PHE A 82 -4.36 13.10 3.65
N VAL A 83 -4.70 13.22 2.36
CA VAL A 83 -3.91 12.68 1.25
C VAL A 83 -2.54 13.37 1.17
N ASP A 84 -2.49 14.70 1.28
CA ASP A 84 -1.25 15.46 1.26
C ASP A 84 -0.31 15.02 2.40
N VAL A 85 -0.84 14.86 3.61
CA VAL A 85 -0.05 14.38 4.74
C VAL A 85 0.34 12.92 4.55
N GLY A 86 -0.57 12.04 4.11
CA GLY A 86 -0.28 10.64 3.81
C GLY A 86 0.87 10.47 2.80
N ASN A 87 0.94 11.33 1.78
CA ASN A 87 2.06 11.37 0.84
C ASN A 87 3.38 11.74 1.53
N LYS A 88 3.38 12.74 2.43
CA LYS A 88 4.56 13.09 3.22
C LYS A 88 5.02 11.94 4.12
N LEU A 89 4.10 11.16 4.68
CA LEU A 89 4.42 9.96 5.46
C LEU A 89 5.16 8.93 4.59
N ALA A 90 4.58 8.59 3.43
CA ALA A 90 5.17 7.63 2.50
C ALA A 90 6.54 8.10 1.97
N ASP A 91 6.70 9.41 1.70
CA ASP A 91 7.98 9.99 1.30
C ASP A 91 9.05 9.82 2.38
N ALA A 92 8.72 10.18 3.64
CA ALA A 92 9.62 10.07 4.79
C ALA A 92 10.01 8.62 5.08
N ALA A 93 9.03 7.71 5.14
CA ALA A 93 9.28 6.28 5.31
C ALA A 93 10.16 5.74 4.19
N GLY A 94 9.85 6.04 2.93
CA GLY A 94 10.62 5.60 1.78
C GLY A 94 12.07 6.09 1.79
N GLU A 95 12.33 7.32 2.25
CA GLU A 95 13.70 7.82 2.44
C GLU A 95 14.49 7.05 3.49
N VAL A 96 13.86 6.70 4.60
CA VAL A 96 14.47 5.88 5.65
C VAL A 96 14.75 4.48 5.11
N ILE A 97 13.72 3.79 4.60
CA ILE A 97 13.78 2.41 4.12
C ILE A 97 14.86 2.22 3.06
N ARG A 98 14.98 3.14 2.08
CA ARG A 98 16.01 3.07 1.03
C ARG A 98 17.44 3.16 1.57
N LYS A 99 17.67 3.73 2.76
CA LYS A 99 18.99 3.75 3.39
C LYS A 99 19.40 2.38 3.91
N TYR A 100 18.44 1.51 4.24
CA TYR A 100 18.68 0.18 4.80
C TYR A 100 18.56 -0.95 3.77
N PHE A 101 17.69 -0.81 2.76
CA PHE A 101 17.47 -1.86 1.77
C PHE A 101 18.76 -2.24 1.00
N ARG A 102 19.04 -3.55 0.93
CA ARG A 102 20.24 -4.14 0.29
C ARG A 102 21.58 -3.56 0.78
N LYS A 103 21.64 -3.05 2.00
CA LYS A 103 22.91 -2.67 2.64
C LYS A 103 23.45 -3.83 3.46
N SER A 104 24.77 -4.01 3.38
CA SER A 104 25.51 -4.86 4.30
C SER A 104 25.63 -4.11 5.61
N PHE A 105 24.94 -4.57 6.65
CA PHE A 105 25.21 -4.18 8.02
C PHE A 105 26.03 -5.29 8.64
N ASP A 106 27.10 -4.92 9.35
CA ASP A 106 27.72 -5.84 10.29
C ASP A 106 26.64 -6.13 11.33
N ILE A 107 26.04 -7.31 11.24
CA ILE A 107 25.03 -7.78 12.18
C ILE A 107 25.75 -7.81 13.53
N LEU A 108 25.62 -6.74 14.28
CA LEU A 108 25.97 -6.74 15.69
C LEU A 108 25.02 -7.76 16.30
N ASP A 109 25.59 -8.88 16.76
CA ASP A 109 24.97 -9.94 17.56
C ASP A 109 24.34 -9.35 18.83
N LYS A 110 23.25 -8.62 18.64
CA LYS A 110 22.28 -8.24 19.63
C LYS A 110 20.99 -8.85 19.14
N GLU A 111 20.42 -9.74 19.94
CA GLU A 111 19.35 -10.66 19.60
C GLU A 111 18.03 -9.99 19.10
N ASP A 112 18.00 -8.65 18.96
CA ASP A 112 16.81 -7.85 18.70
C ASP A 112 17.00 -6.68 17.70
N LEU A 113 18.12 -6.62 16.95
CA LEU A 113 18.44 -5.47 16.08
C LEU A 113 18.79 -5.88 14.65
N SER A 114 17.88 -6.62 14.00
CA SER A 114 18.04 -6.90 12.58
C SER A 114 17.95 -5.58 11.76
N PRO A 115 18.61 -5.49 10.58
CA PRO A 115 18.48 -4.32 9.72
C PRO A 115 17.04 -3.97 9.33
N VAL A 116 16.14 -4.98 9.25
CA VAL A 116 14.73 -4.73 8.97
C VAL A 116 14.05 -4.10 10.19
N THR A 117 14.32 -4.57 11.41
CA THR A 117 13.78 -3.97 12.65
C THR A 117 14.18 -2.51 12.81
N ILE A 118 15.45 -2.17 12.55
CA ILE A 118 15.92 -0.78 12.62
C ILE A 118 15.27 0.08 11.53
N ALA A 119 15.15 -0.45 10.32
CA ALA A 119 14.51 0.26 9.22
C ALA A 119 13.04 0.53 9.50
N ASP A 120 12.34 -0.47 10.06
CA ASP A 120 10.92 -0.42 10.39
C ASP A 120 10.64 0.65 11.46
N GLN A 121 11.28 0.52 12.63
CA GLN A 121 11.13 1.48 13.74
C GLN A 121 11.51 2.92 13.33
N ALA A 122 12.59 3.09 12.56
CA ALA A 122 13.01 4.41 12.10
C ALA A 122 12.03 5.02 11.08
N ALA A 123 11.43 4.19 10.22
CA ALA A 123 10.45 4.63 9.24
C ALA A 123 9.13 4.99 9.93
N GLU A 124 8.66 4.15 10.87
CA GLU A 124 7.46 4.44 11.67
C GLU A 124 7.59 5.77 12.42
N GLU A 125 8.71 5.96 13.12
CA GLU A 125 8.96 7.19 13.89
C GLU A 125 9.06 8.43 13.01
N SER A 126 9.53 8.29 11.77
CA SER A 126 9.53 9.39 10.80
C SER A 126 8.11 9.81 10.39
N MET A 127 7.21 8.85 10.23
CA MET A 127 5.80 9.10 9.92
C MET A 127 5.08 9.71 11.12
N VAL A 128 5.32 9.18 12.31
CA VAL A 128 4.67 9.64 13.55
C VAL A 128 4.95 11.10 13.83
N LYS A 129 6.19 11.56 13.67
CA LYS A 129 6.54 12.99 13.86
C LYS A 129 5.69 13.90 12.97
N ILE A 130 5.54 13.52 11.70
CA ILE A 130 4.71 14.28 10.75
C ILE A 130 3.24 14.25 11.19
N LEU A 131 2.74 13.11 11.65
CA LEU A 131 1.37 12.98 12.15
C LEU A 131 1.11 13.83 13.40
N GLU A 132 2.00 13.80 14.39
CA GLU A 132 1.85 14.60 15.61
C GLU A 132 1.89 16.11 15.34
N GLU A 133 2.63 16.55 14.33
CA GLU A 133 2.68 17.96 13.90
C GLU A 133 1.42 18.39 13.15
N ASN A 134 0.88 17.53 12.27
CA ASN A 134 -0.23 17.89 11.40
C ASN A 134 -1.60 17.60 12.00
N PHE A 135 -1.70 16.56 12.84
CA PHE A 135 -2.93 16.01 13.41
C PHE A 135 -2.73 15.58 14.89
N PRO A 136 -2.42 16.52 15.80
CA PRO A 136 -2.12 16.19 17.21
C PRO A 136 -3.27 15.51 17.97
N SER A 137 -4.51 15.61 17.48
CA SER A 137 -5.71 14.99 18.04
C SER A 137 -6.05 13.61 17.45
N HIS A 138 -5.30 13.13 16.45
CA HIS A 138 -5.51 11.81 15.87
C HIS A 138 -4.72 10.77 16.67
N ALA A 139 -5.23 9.54 16.70
CA ALA A 139 -4.45 8.41 17.19
C ALA A 139 -3.60 7.80 16.07
N ILE A 140 -2.60 7.05 16.50
CA ILE A 140 -1.70 6.29 15.64
C ILE A 140 -1.67 4.86 16.19
N PHE A 141 -1.73 3.88 15.30
CA PHE A 141 -1.50 2.48 15.60
C PHE A 141 -0.39 1.95 14.69
N GLY A 142 0.78 1.69 15.24
CA GLY A 142 1.90 1.08 14.53
C GLY A 142 2.02 -0.41 14.82
N GLU A 143 2.60 -1.18 13.90
CA GLU A 143 2.97 -2.59 14.16
C GLU A 143 3.87 -2.71 15.39
N GLU A 144 4.92 -1.87 15.45
CA GLU A 144 5.96 -1.96 16.49
C GLU A 144 5.56 -1.23 17.79
N SER A 145 4.90 -0.09 17.66
CA SER A 145 4.60 0.79 18.81
C SER A 145 3.19 0.63 19.39
N GLY A 146 2.29 -0.09 18.71
CA GLY A 146 0.89 -0.21 19.09
C GLY A 146 0.17 1.15 19.13
N TRP A 147 -0.76 1.30 20.07
CA TRP A 147 -1.61 2.48 20.20
C TRP A 147 -0.89 3.69 20.82
N ARG A 148 -0.95 4.83 20.13
CA ARG A 148 -0.50 6.15 20.61
C ARG A 148 -1.58 7.19 20.37
N CYS A 149 -2.02 7.88 21.43
CA CYS A 149 -2.94 9.00 21.34
C CYS A 149 -2.73 9.95 22.52
N LYS A 150 -2.69 11.26 22.26
CA LYS A 150 -2.59 12.30 23.30
C LYS A 150 -3.95 12.59 23.93
N GLU A 151 -5.03 12.36 23.17
CA GLU A 151 -6.42 12.58 23.59
C GLU A 151 -7.05 11.29 24.14
N ASN A 152 -8.06 11.43 25.01
CA ASN A 152 -8.82 10.29 25.54
C ASN A 152 -9.77 9.66 24.51
N PHE A 153 -10.17 10.45 23.51
CA PHE A 153 -11.10 10.03 22.45
C PHE A 153 -10.65 10.63 21.13
N THR A 154 -10.74 9.86 20.06
CA THR A 154 -10.50 10.33 18.70
C THR A 154 -11.39 9.59 17.72
N ASP A 155 -11.88 10.31 16.72
CA ASP A 155 -12.60 9.70 15.59
C ASP A 155 -11.65 9.22 14.49
N TYR A 156 -10.38 9.64 14.53
CA TYR A 156 -9.42 9.40 13.46
C TYR A 156 -8.19 8.62 13.95
N VAL A 157 -7.89 7.52 13.28
CA VAL A 157 -6.74 6.66 13.61
C VAL A 157 -5.92 6.39 12.37
N TRP A 158 -4.63 6.71 12.42
CA TRP A 158 -3.67 6.33 11.40
C TRP A 158 -3.08 4.95 11.74
N VAL A 159 -3.25 3.97 10.87
CA VAL A 159 -2.69 2.62 11.05
C VAL A 159 -1.52 2.45 10.08
N LEU A 160 -0.36 2.06 10.61
CA LEU A 160 0.92 2.06 9.91
C LEU A 160 1.57 0.68 9.96
N ASP A 161 2.04 0.23 8.81
CA ASP A 161 3.07 -0.81 8.67
C ASP A 161 4.17 -0.25 7.74
N PRO A 162 5.36 0.05 8.27
CA PRO A 162 6.44 0.59 7.46
C PRO A 162 6.98 -0.38 6.41
N ILE A 163 7.01 -1.70 6.68
CA ILE A 163 7.61 -2.73 5.81
C ILE A 163 6.76 -4.02 5.81
N ASP A 164 5.62 -3.97 5.13
CA ASP A 164 4.85 -5.17 4.78
C ASP A 164 5.64 -6.02 3.79
N GLY A 165 5.86 -7.29 4.13
CA GLY A 165 6.76 -8.18 3.41
C GLY A 165 8.21 -8.12 3.91
N THR A 166 8.42 -8.12 5.23
CA THR A 166 9.75 -8.15 5.88
C THR A 166 10.71 -9.19 5.29
N LYS A 167 10.23 -10.38 4.87
CA LYS A 167 11.06 -11.41 4.22
C LYS A 167 11.53 -10.98 2.82
N SER A 168 10.68 -10.30 2.06
CA SER A 168 11.05 -9.68 0.78
C SER A 168 12.13 -8.60 1.01
N PHE A 169 11.98 -7.77 2.04
CA PHE A 169 12.99 -6.76 2.41
C PHE A 169 14.35 -7.40 2.76
N ILE A 170 14.38 -8.36 3.70
CA ILE A 170 15.60 -9.03 4.18
C ILE A 170 16.35 -9.70 3.03
N THR A 171 15.63 -10.36 2.12
CA THR A 171 16.22 -11.09 0.99
C THR A 171 16.55 -10.19 -0.21
N GLY A 172 16.30 -8.88 -0.09
CA GLY A 172 16.61 -7.92 -1.14
C GLY A 172 15.64 -7.95 -2.32
N LYS A 173 14.44 -8.52 -2.17
CA LYS A 173 13.36 -8.50 -3.17
C LYS A 173 12.57 -7.18 -3.04
N PRO A 174 12.53 -6.32 -4.06
CA PRO A 174 11.93 -4.98 -3.96
C PRO A 174 10.40 -5.01 -4.14
N LEU A 175 9.71 -5.98 -3.53
CA LEU A 175 8.24 -6.14 -3.59
C LEU A 175 7.58 -6.12 -2.20
N PHE A 176 8.30 -5.67 -1.17
CA PHE A 176 7.70 -5.22 0.09
C PHE A 176 7.05 -3.83 -0.13
N GLY A 177 6.18 -3.37 0.77
CA GLY A 177 5.58 -2.04 0.69
C GLY A 177 5.39 -1.38 2.04
N THR A 178 5.27 -0.06 2.05
CA THR A 178 4.80 0.71 3.20
C THR A 178 3.28 0.87 3.10
N LEU A 179 2.57 0.49 4.15
CA LEU A 179 1.12 0.57 4.25
C LEU A 179 0.70 1.65 5.22
N ILE A 180 -0.15 2.56 4.74
CA ILE A 180 -0.71 3.64 5.55
C ILE A 180 -2.22 3.63 5.35
N ALA A 181 -2.97 3.50 6.43
CA ALA A 181 -4.41 3.66 6.44
C ALA A 181 -4.80 4.83 7.35
N LEU A 182 -5.85 5.57 6.97
CA LEU A 182 -6.55 6.46 7.89
C LEU A 182 -7.97 5.92 8.06
N LEU A 183 -8.34 5.66 9.31
CA LEU A 183 -9.67 5.25 9.70
C LEU A 183 -10.43 6.46 10.23
N HIS A 184 -11.70 6.59 9.86
CA HIS A 184 -12.67 7.46 10.52
C HIS A 184 -13.77 6.60 11.15
N LYS A 185 -13.90 6.63 12.48
CA LYS A 185 -14.84 5.80 13.24
C LYS A 185 -14.74 4.30 12.87
N GLY A 186 -13.51 3.80 12.85
CA GLY A 186 -13.19 2.40 12.53
C GLY A 186 -13.26 2.04 11.04
N ARG A 187 -13.65 2.96 10.14
CA ARG A 187 -13.73 2.70 8.70
C ARG A 187 -12.55 3.29 7.94
N PRO A 188 -11.80 2.51 7.15
CA PRO A 188 -10.75 3.04 6.29
C PRO A 188 -11.31 4.03 5.27
N ILE A 189 -10.84 5.28 5.32
CA ILE A 189 -11.23 6.35 4.39
C ILE A 189 -10.11 6.74 3.39
N LEU A 190 -8.87 6.40 3.73
CA LEU A 190 -7.68 6.56 2.90
C LEU A 190 -6.78 5.34 3.10
N GLY A 191 -6.21 4.85 2.00
CA GLY A 191 -5.21 3.79 1.98
C GLY A 191 -4.09 4.12 1.01
N ILE A 192 -2.84 3.92 1.44
CA ILE A 192 -1.65 4.07 0.61
C ILE A 192 -0.84 2.78 0.66
N ILE A 193 -0.45 2.29 -0.51
CA ILE A 193 0.58 1.25 -0.69
C ILE A 193 1.74 1.92 -1.42
N ASP A 194 2.90 2.06 -0.77
CA ASP A 194 4.10 2.65 -1.37
C ASP A 194 5.18 1.59 -1.52
N GLN A 195 5.69 1.41 -2.75
CA GLN A 195 6.91 0.66 -3.01
C GLN A 195 8.06 1.67 -3.18
N PRO A 196 8.88 1.91 -2.14
CA PRO A 196 9.80 3.04 -2.14
C PRO A 196 11.02 2.87 -3.05
N VAL A 197 11.34 1.64 -3.46
CA VAL A 197 12.46 1.32 -4.35
C VAL A 197 12.05 1.46 -5.83
N LEU A 198 10.89 0.93 -6.19
CA LEU A 198 10.28 1.01 -7.53
C LEU A 198 9.64 2.38 -7.78
N ARG A 199 9.35 3.14 -6.72
CA ARG A 199 8.66 4.44 -6.75
C ARG A 199 7.27 4.31 -7.37
N GLU A 200 6.53 3.33 -6.86
CA GLU A 200 5.14 3.09 -7.22
C GLU A 200 4.28 3.33 -5.99
N ARG A 201 3.30 4.22 -6.09
CA ARG A 201 2.40 4.58 -5.01
C ARG A 201 0.96 4.44 -5.45
N TRP A 202 0.24 3.54 -4.79
CA TRP A 202 -1.20 3.40 -4.91
C TRP A 202 -1.88 4.21 -3.82
N ILE A 203 -2.89 5.00 -4.20
CA ILE A 203 -3.67 5.81 -3.25
C ILE A 203 -5.14 5.57 -3.52
N GLY A 204 -5.82 4.97 -2.54
CA GLY A 204 -7.27 4.78 -2.52
C GLY A 204 -7.92 5.74 -1.52
N ILE A 205 -8.99 6.41 -1.93
CA ILE A 205 -9.71 7.40 -1.12
C ILE A 205 -11.20 7.09 -1.25
N SER A 206 -11.94 7.04 -0.14
CA SER A 206 -13.39 6.83 -0.19
C SER A 206 -14.08 7.86 -1.09
N GLY A 207 -14.88 7.36 -2.03
CA GLY A 207 -15.61 8.20 -3.00
C GLY A 207 -14.78 8.69 -4.19
N ARG A 208 -13.51 8.29 -4.34
CA ARG A 208 -12.67 8.60 -5.50
C ARG A 208 -12.10 7.33 -6.13
N ARG A 209 -11.68 7.42 -7.39
CA ARG A 209 -10.96 6.35 -8.06
C ARG A 209 -9.55 6.24 -7.49
N THR A 210 -9.11 5.01 -7.30
CA THR A 210 -7.73 4.73 -6.90
C THR A 210 -6.77 5.19 -8.00
N THR A 211 -5.62 5.71 -7.58
CA THR A 211 -4.55 6.12 -8.50
C THR A 211 -3.28 5.33 -8.25
N LEU A 212 -2.50 5.11 -9.31
CA LEU A 212 -1.10 4.69 -9.27
C LEU A 212 -0.26 5.85 -9.81
N ASN A 213 0.63 6.42 -8.99
CA ASN A 213 1.47 7.56 -9.36
C ASN A 213 0.65 8.72 -9.97
N GLY A 214 -0.53 8.97 -9.42
CA GLY A 214 -1.45 10.03 -9.86
C GLY A 214 -2.29 9.72 -11.10
N GLN A 215 -2.15 8.54 -11.70
CA GLN A 215 -3.02 8.09 -12.80
C GLN A 215 -4.11 7.17 -12.27
N GLU A 216 -5.37 7.40 -12.66
CA GLU A 216 -6.47 6.48 -12.31
C GLU A 216 -6.19 5.07 -12.83
N ILE A 217 -6.52 4.08 -12.00
CA ILE A 217 -6.43 2.66 -12.35
C ILE A 217 -7.78 1.98 -12.15
N SER A 218 -7.90 0.75 -12.68
CA SER A 218 -9.06 -0.08 -12.46
C SER A 218 -8.66 -1.55 -12.50
N THR A 219 -9.41 -2.37 -11.75
CA THR A 219 -9.34 -3.83 -11.87
C THR A 219 -9.80 -4.27 -13.27
N ARG A 220 -9.52 -5.53 -13.62
CA ARG A 220 -10.01 -6.11 -14.88
C ARG A 220 -11.15 -7.07 -14.65
N SER A 221 -11.97 -7.28 -15.67
CA SER A 221 -12.97 -8.34 -15.68
C SER A 221 -12.34 -9.72 -15.80
N CYS A 222 -12.86 -10.70 -15.08
CA CYS A 222 -12.50 -12.12 -15.23
C CYS A 222 -13.78 -12.97 -15.21
N PRO A 223 -14.06 -13.77 -16.26
CA PRO A 223 -15.38 -14.37 -16.45
C PRO A 223 -15.67 -15.57 -15.53
N GLN A 224 -14.64 -16.23 -14.99
CA GLN A 224 -14.78 -17.43 -14.14
C GLN A 224 -13.47 -17.72 -13.40
N LEU A 225 -13.56 -18.43 -12.27
CA LEU A 225 -12.41 -18.78 -11.42
C LEU A 225 -11.28 -19.49 -12.18
N SER A 226 -11.59 -20.40 -13.12
CA SER A 226 -10.59 -21.16 -13.92
C SER A 226 -9.75 -20.31 -14.88
N LYS A 227 -10.08 -19.01 -15.02
CA LYS A 227 -9.29 -18.04 -15.79
C LYS A 227 -8.50 -17.07 -14.89
N ALA A 228 -8.74 -17.08 -13.59
CA ALA A 228 -8.12 -16.16 -12.64
C ALA A 228 -6.65 -16.50 -12.38
N TYR A 229 -5.81 -15.47 -12.37
CA TYR A 229 -4.47 -15.49 -11.79
C TYR A 229 -4.59 -15.18 -10.30
N LEU A 230 -4.21 -16.16 -9.47
CA LEU A 230 -4.28 -16.07 -8.02
C LEU A 230 -2.89 -15.72 -7.46
N TYR A 231 -2.84 -14.83 -6.49
CA TYR A 231 -1.68 -14.64 -5.62
C TYR A 231 -1.98 -14.98 -4.16
N THR A 232 -0.95 -15.41 -3.46
CA THR A 232 -0.86 -15.44 -1.99
C THR A 232 0.61 -15.29 -1.61
N THR A 233 0.95 -14.78 -0.44
CA THR A 233 2.37 -14.60 -0.07
C THR A 233 3.13 -15.93 -0.04
N SER A 234 2.60 -16.95 0.62
CA SER A 234 3.29 -18.23 0.74
C SER A 234 2.30 -19.38 0.91
N PRO A 235 2.55 -20.55 0.30
CA PRO A 235 1.73 -21.73 0.55
C PRO A 235 1.83 -22.22 2.01
N HIS A 236 2.81 -21.76 2.78
CA HIS A 236 3.08 -22.19 4.16
C HIS A 236 2.47 -21.28 5.23
N LEU A 237 1.82 -20.17 4.84
CA LEU A 237 1.11 -19.27 5.76
C LEU A 237 -0.35 -19.69 6.01
N PHE A 238 -0.71 -20.88 5.56
CA PHE A 238 -1.98 -21.52 5.84
C PHE A 238 -1.76 -22.70 6.76
N SER A 239 -2.68 -22.90 7.71
CA SER A 239 -2.63 -24.02 8.66
C SER A 239 -4.03 -24.52 8.99
N GLY A 240 -4.15 -25.81 9.30
CA GLY A 240 -5.42 -26.41 9.71
C GLY A 240 -6.50 -26.26 8.65
N ASP A 241 -7.72 -25.91 9.07
CA ASP A 241 -8.86 -25.78 8.17
C ASP A 241 -8.64 -24.71 7.08
N ALA A 242 -7.84 -23.67 7.37
CA ALA A 242 -7.56 -22.61 6.42
C ALA A 242 -6.74 -23.09 5.22
N GLU A 243 -5.82 -24.03 5.42
CA GLU A 243 -5.06 -24.66 4.34
C GLU A 243 -5.96 -25.48 3.42
N VAL A 244 -6.90 -26.23 4.01
CA VAL A 244 -7.87 -27.04 3.26
C VAL A 244 -8.80 -26.15 2.44
N ALA A 245 -9.28 -25.04 3.03
CA ALA A 245 -10.10 -24.05 2.33
C ALA A 245 -9.36 -23.38 1.18
N PHE A 246 -8.14 -22.91 1.41
CA PHE A 246 -7.30 -22.33 0.37
C PHE A 246 -7.03 -23.33 -0.77
N ALA A 247 -6.74 -24.60 -0.45
CA ALA A 247 -6.46 -25.63 -1.45
C ALA A 247 -7.65 -25.86 -2.40
N ARG A 248 -8.90 -25.75 -1.93
CA ARG A 248 -10.10 -25.87 -2.79
C ARG A 248 -10.13 -24.80 -3.88
N VAL A 249 -9.77 -23.56 -3.55
CA VAL A 249 -9.70 -22.46 -4.51
C VAL A 249 -8.46 -22.57 -5.39
N ARG A 250 -7.29 -22.78 -4.77
CA ARG A 250 -5.99 -22.89 -5.45
C ARG A 250 -6.00 -23.92 -6.58
N ASN A 251 -6.70 -25.04 -6.40
CA ASN A 251 -6.77 -26.10 -7.40
C ASN A 251 -7.79 -25.82 -8.54
N LYS A 252 -8.54 -24.72 -8.49
CA LYS A 252 -9.58 -24.34 -9.46
C LYS A 252 -9.24 -23.08 -10.26
N VAL A 253 -8.22 -22.33 -9.86
CA VAL A 253 -7.75 -21.14 -10.59
C VAL A 253 -6.92 -21.52 -11.81
N LYS A 254 -6.63 -20.54 -12.69
CA LYS A 254 -5.78 -20.76 -13.86
C LYS A 254 -4.35 -21.11 -13.45
N VAL A 255 -3.79 -20.32 -12.53
CA VAL A 255 -2.46 -20.52 -11.98
C VAL A 255 -2.36 -19.83 -10.61
N PRO A 256 -1.86 -20.52 -9.57
CA PRO A 256 -1.46 -19.89 -8.32
C PRO A 256 -0.01 -19.38 -8.41
N LEU A 257 0.20 -18.12 -8.02
CA LEU A 257 1.48 -17.41 -7.96
C LEU A 257 1.75 -16.96 -6.52
N TYR A 258 3.01 -16.64 -6.20
CA TYR A 258 3.43 -16.47 -4.81
C TYR A 258 4.42 -15.32 -4.57
N GLY A 259 4.45 -14.83 -3.32
CA GLY A 259 5.64 -14.25 -2.70
C GLY A 259 5.80 -12.73 -2.75
N CYS A 260 4.73 -11.94 -2.71
CA CYS A 260 4.89 -10.48 -2.75
C CYS A 260 3.85 -9.69 -1.94
N ASP A 261 3.30 -10.26 -0.86
CA ASP A 261 2.64 -9.48 0.21
C ASP A 261 1.62 -8.46 -0.34
N CYS A 262 1.57 -7.22 0.15
CA CYS A 262 0.69 -6.14 -0.34
C CYS A 262 0.81 -5.86 -1.84
N TYR A 263 1.98 -6.12 -2.45
CA TYR A 263 2.20 -5.84 -3.87
C TYR A 263 1.28 -6.69 -4.77
N ALA A 264 0.86 -7.87 -4.32
CA ALA A 264 -0.15 -8.66 -5.05
C ALA A 264 -1.51 -7.93 -5.14
N TYR A 265 -1.91 -7.24 -4.06
CA TYR A 265 -3.12 -6.44 -4.03
C TYR A 265 -2.99 -5.18 -4.88
N ALA A 266 -1.82 -4.52 -4.87
CA ALA A 266 -1.52 -3.40 -5.76
C ALA A 266 -1.62 -3.80 -7.26
N LEU A 267 -1.12 -4.97 -7.63
CA LEU A 267 -1.28 -5.54 -8.97
C LEU A 267 -2.73 -5.90 -9.29
N LEU A 268 -3.51 -6.35 -8.30
CA LEU A 268 -4.94 -6.61 -8.46
C LEU A 268 -5.71 -5.32 -8.74
N ALA A 269 -5.48 -4.28 -7.93
CA ALA A 269 -6.05 -2.95 -8.11
C ALA A 269 -5.76 -2.38 -9.50
N SER A 270 -4.59 -2.71 -10.06
CA SER A 270 -4.15 -2.26 -11.39
C SER A 270 -4.60 -3.18 -12.54
N GLY A 271 -5.38 -4.23 -12.27
CA GLY A 271 -5.93 -5.12 -13.29
C GLY A 271 -4.97 -6.20 -13.82
N TYR A 272 -3.84 -6.44 -13.16
CA TYR A 272 -2.88 -7.47 -13.57
C TYR A 272 -3.10 -8.82 -12.87
N VAL A 273 -3.72 -8.81 -11.69
CA VAL A 273 -4.09 -9.99 -10.89
C VAL A 273 -5.62 -10.04 -10.74
N ASP A 274 -6.20 -11.24 -10.67
CA ASP A 274 -7.66 -11.41 -10.58
C ASP A 274 -8.13 -11.72 -9.16
N LEU A 275 -7.30 -12.41 -8.37
CA LEU A 275 -7.65 -12.93 -7.04
C LEU A 275 -6.42 -12.93 -6.12
N VAL A 276 -6.59 -12.51 -4.88
CA VAL A 276 -5.62 -12.67 -3.79
C VAL A 276 -6.34 -13.32 -2.61
N ILE A 277 -5.75 -14.36 -2.02
CA ILE A 277 -6.30 -15.05 -0.85
C ILE A 277 -5.17 -15.26 0.17
N GLU A 278 -5.39 -14.78 1.39
CA GLU A 278 -4.43 -14.89 2.48
C GLU A 278 -5.11 -15.21 3.81
N SER A 279 -4.33 -15.78 4.72
CA SER A 279 -4.75 -16.18 6.06
C SER A 279 -3.73 -15.64 7.04
N GLY A 280 -4.19 -15.12 8.18
CA GLY A 280 -3.30 -14.70 9.26
C GLY A 280 -2.92 -13.21 9.29
N LEU A 281 -3.44 -12.39 8.39
CA LEU A 281 -3.07 -10.97 8.27
C LEU A 281 -3.47 -10.16 9.50
N LYS A 282 -2.61 -9.23 9.92
CA LYS A 282 -2.91 -8.26 10.96
C LYS A 282 -3.62 -7.04 10.37
N PRO A 283 -4.30 -6.22 11.20
CA PRO A 283 -5.02 -5.03 10.72
C PRO A 283 -4.15 -4.06 9.92
N TYR A 284 -2.90 -3.86 10.36
CA TYR A 284 -1.96 -2.99 9.66
C TYR A 284 -1.56 -3.53 8.26
N ASP A 285 -1.64 -4.85 8.04
CA ASP A 285 -1.38 -5.49 6.74
C ASP A 285 -2.53 -5.32 5.72
N PHE A 286 -3.77 -5.03 6.15
CA PHE A 286 -4.92 -5.01 5.23
C PHE A 286 -5.75 -3.72 5.20
N LEU A 287 -5.74 -2.89 6.23
CA LEU A 287 -6.64 -1.74 6.31
C LEU A 287 -6.38 -0.71 5.19
N SER A 288 -5.12 -0.56 4.77
CA SER A 288 -4.72 0.30 3.64
C SER A 288 -5.18 -0.26 2.29
N LEU A 289 -5.33 -1.58 2.20
CA LEU A 289 -5.72 -2.27 0.96
C LEU A 289 -7.19 -2.01 0.63
N ILE A 290 -8.05 -1.84 1.64
CA ILE A 290 -9.51 -1.71 1.46
C ILE A 290 -9.85 -0.53 0.53
N PRO A 291 -9.48 0.73 0.82
CA PRO A 291 -9.79 1.85 -0.07
C PRO A 291 -9.13 1.72 -1.46
N VAL A 292 -7.94 1.11 -1.53
CA VAL A 292 -7.21 0.92 -2.79
C VAL A 292 -7.94 -0.05 -3.71
N ILE A 293 -8.38 -1.20 -3.20
CA ILE A 293 -9.07 -2.23 -3.98
C ILE A 293 -10.48 -1.77 -4.35
N GLU A 294 -11.25 -1.26 -3.39
CA GLU A 294 -12.61 -0.79 -3.63
C GLU A 294 -12.64 0.39 -4.61
N GLY A 295 -11.73 1.37 -4.44
CA GLY A 295 -11.61 2.52 -5.34
C GLY A 295 -11.14 2.16 -6.76
N SER A 296 -10.60 0.95 -6.97
CA SER A 296 -10.25 0.41 -8.29
C SER A 296 -11.40 -0.37 -8.95
N GLY A 297 -12.51 -0.57 -8.24
CA GLY A 297 -13.67 -1.37 -8.69
C GLY A 297 -13.63 -2.85 -8.26
N GLY A 298 -12.67 -3.23 -7.42
CA GLY A 298 -12.56 -4.58 -6.85
C GLY A 298 -13.43 -4.79 -5.62
N VAL A 299 -13.33 -5.99 -5.05
CA VAL A 299 -13.99 -6.38 -3.79
C VAL A 299 -12.95 -7.01 -2.87
N ILE A 300 -13.01 -6.71 -1.57
CA ILE A 300 -12.14 -7.28 -0.55
C ILE A 300 -12.95 -7.52 0.74
N THR A 301 -12.90 -8.73 1.28
CA THR A 301 -13.66 -9.13 2.48
C THR A 301 -12.91 -10.17 3.31
N ASP A 302 -13.50 -10.55 4.44
CA ASP A 302 -13.13 -11.81 5.08
C ASP A 302 -13.56 -13.01 4.23
N TRP A 303 -13.16 -14.22 4.63
CA TRP A 303 -13.52 -15.46 3.91
C TRP A 303 -14.98 -15.89 4.04
N ARG A 304 -15.78 -15.23 4.90
CA ARG A 304 -17.24 -15.40 4.98
C ARG A 304 -18.00 -14.36 4.14
N GLY A 305 -17.29 -13.44 3.49
CA GLY A 305 -17.88 -12.35 2.73
C GLY A 305 -18.31 -11.15 3.57
N HIS A 306 -17.95 -11.10 4.86
CA HIS A 306 -18.24 -9.94 5.71
C HIS A 306 -17.19 -8.84 5.50
N GLN A 307 -17.61 -7.60 5.78
CA GLN A 307 -16.72 -6.46 5.76
C GLN A 307 -15.54 -6.69 6.71
N LEU A 308 -14.32 -6.50 6.21
CA LEU A 308 -13.13 -6.43 7.05
C LEU A 308 -13.24 -5.20 7.94
N HIS A 309 -13.36 -5.43 9.24
CA HIS A 309 -13.50 -4.39 10.24
C HIS A 309 -12.57 -4.71 11.40
N TRP A 310 -11.78 -3.70 11.79
CA TRP A 310 -11.04 -3.73 13.04
C TRP A 310 -11.08 -2.34 13.66
N GLU A 311 -11.62 -2.25 14.86
CA GLU A 311 -11.71 -1.01 15.61
C GLU A 311 -10.40 -0.79 16.37
N ALA A 312 -9.60 0.17 15.94
CA ALA A 312 -8.35 0.54 16.59
C ALA A 312 -8.64 1.31 17.89
N SER A 313 -8.11 0.84 19.00
CA SER A 313 -8.23 1.46 20.33
C SER A 313 -7.05 1.08 21.21
N SER A 314 -6.93 1.72 22.38
CA SER A 314 -5.88 1.39 23.36
C SER A 314 -5.95 -0.04 23.91
N ASN A 315 -7.11 -0.70 23.78
CA ASN A 315 -7.34 -2.05 24.31
C ASN A 315 -7.61 -3.08 23.19
N SER A 316 -7.41 -2.70 21.93
CA SER A 316 -7.74 -3.58 20.81
C SER A 316 -6.77 -4.75 20.76
N ASP A 317 -7.33 -5.96 20.68
CA ASP A 317 -6.55 -7.16 20.38
C ASP A 317 -6.19 -7.16 18.88
N VAL A 318 -4.92 -7.40 18.58
CA VAL A 318 -4.41 -7.45 17.20
C VAL A 318 -4.64 -8.86 16.65
N ALA A 319 -5.91 -9.19 16.47
CA ALA A 319 -6.35 -10.45 15.91
C ALA A 319 -5.86 -10.63 14.47
N SER A 320 -5.68 -11.89 14.06
CA SER A 320 -5.37 -12.25 12.69
C SER A 320 -6.66 -12.47 11.88
N PHE A 321 -6.64 -12.05 10.62
CA PHE A 321 -7.77 -12.08 9.69
C PHE A 321 -7.44 -12.92 8.46
N ASN A 322 -8.48 -13.54 7.91
CA ASN A 322 -8.41 -14.22 6.63
C ASN A 322 -9.02 -13.31 5.58
N VAL A 323 -8.27 -12.99 4.53
CA VAL A 323 -8.63 -11.99 3.53
C VAL A 323 -8.78 -12.63 2.16
N VAL A 324 -9.80 -12.22 1.42
CA VAL A 324 -9.97 -12.50 0.00
C VAL A 324 -10.26 -11.21 -0.74
N ALA A 325 -9.49 -10.93 -1.79
CA ALA A 325 -9.67 -9.79 -2.67
C ALA A 325 -9.78 -10.25 -4.12
N ALA A 326 -10.70 -9.68 -4.90
CA ALA A 326 -10.89 -10.02 -6.30
C ALA A 326 -11.15 -8.78 -7.16
N GLY A 327 -10.66 -8.81 -8.40
CA GLY A 327 -10.91 -7.74 -9.37
C GLY A 327 -12.31 -7.75 -9.97
N ASP A 328 -13.00 -8.89 -9.93
CA ASP A 328 -14.33 -9.12 -10.52
C ASP A 328 -15.24 -9.86 -9.54
N LYS A 329 -16.49 -9.39 -9.41
CA LYS A 329 -17.50 -9.95 -8.50
C LYS A 329 -17.84 -11.42 -8.77
N ARG A 330 -17.70 -11.89 -10.02
CA ARG A 330 -17.94 -13.30 -10.36
C ARG A 330 -16.87 -14.22 -9.79
N VAL A 331 -15.60 -13.85 -9.99
CA VAL A 331 -14.46 -14.59 -9.41
C VAL A 331 -14.49 -14.52 -7.88
N TYR A 332 -14.86 -13.37 -7.32
CA TYR A 332 -15.09 -13.20 -5.88
C TYR A 332 -16.09 -14.22 -5.34
N GLN A 333 -17.29 -14.28 -5.94
CA GLN A 333 -18.34 -15.20 -5.49
C GLN A 333 -17.92 -16.66 -5.66
N ASP A 334 -17.34 -17.01 -6.81
CA ASP A 334 -16.79 -18.35 -7.04
C ASP A 334 -15.74 -18.69 -5.96
N ALA A 335 -14.87 -17.74 -5.58
CA ALA A 335 -13.85 -17.97 -4.56
C ALA A 335 -14.49 -18.23 -3.19
N LEU A 336 -15.46 -17.42 -2.75
CA LEU A 336 -16.19 -17.62 -1.49
C LEU A 336 -16.88 -18.99 -1.43
N ASP A 337 -17.61 -19.36 -2.49
CA ASP A 337 -18.32 -20.63 -2.58
C ASP A 337 -17.37 -21.83 -2.46
N ASN A 338 -16.13 -21.68 -2.92
CA ASN A 338 -15.09 -22.70 -2.85
C ASN A 338 -14.28 -22.67 -1.56
N LEU A 339 -14.15 -21.51 -0.91
CA LEU A 339 -13.54 -21.39 0.41
C LEU A 339 -14.35 -22.17 1.44
N GLN A 340 -15.69 -22.18 1.35
CA GLN A 340 -16.57 -22.92 2.28
C GLN A 340 -16.21 -22.66 3.76
N TRP A 341 -15.93 -21.39 4.08
CA TRP A 341 -15.49 -20.99 5.42
C TRP A 341 -16.71 -20.76 6.32
N TYR A 342 -16.78 -21.47 7.44
CA TYR A 342 -17.89 -21.45 8.40
C TYR A 342 -17.63 -20.54 9.58
#